data_AF-A0A8T3LQU2-F1
#
_entry.id   AF-A0A8T3LQU2-F1
#
_cell.length_a   1.000
_cell.length_b   1.000
_cell.length_c   1.000
_cell.angle_alpha   90.00
_cell.angle_beta   90.00
_cell.angle_gamma   90.00
#
_symmetry.space_group_name_H-M   'P 1'
#
loop_
_entity.id
_entity.type
_entity.pdbx_description
1 polymer ?
#
loop_
_entity_poly.entity_id
_entity_poly.type
_entity_poly.pdbx_seq_one_letter_code
_entity_poly.pdbx_strand_id
1 'polypeptide(L)'
;MSVSKPSSSAVLWSLFLALAFIWGSSFLFIKIGLDEGLGPLTVVTYRLGIATTFLVVIGLLTGARIPRDRRTLLIVGALGPINVVIPFVLITGAEQYISSALAAILNGLVPLFTIVIAAAALRDEPITVNRLVG
;
A
#
# COMPACT_ATOMS: atom_id res chain seq x y z
N MET A 1 -3.79 10.37 -25.37
CA MET A 1 -3.62 10.66 -23.93
C MET A 1 -2.33 11.46 -23.78
N SER A 2 -2.45 12.77 -23.56
CA SER A 2 -1.30 13.67 -23.38
C SER A 2 -0.68 13.40 -22.01
N VAL A 3 0.48 12.74 -21.98
CA VAL A 3 1.32 12.67 -20.77
C VAL A 3 1.80 14.10 -20.50
N SER A 4 1.23 14.74 -19.48
CA SER A 4 1.60 16.08 -19.04
C SER A 4 3.10 16.11 -18.70
N LYS A 5 3.79 17.19 -19.10
CA LYS A 5 5.22 17.48 -18.84
C LYS A 5 5.66 17.06 -17.43
N PRO A 6 6.89 16.55 -17.25
CA PRO A 6 7.41 16.28 -15.92
C PRO A 6 7.33 17.56 -15.08
N SER A 7 6.70 17.49 -13.90
CA SER A 7 6.76 18.58 -12.94
C SER A 7 8.24 18.87 -12.63
N SER A 8 8.59 20.13 -12.34
CA SER A 8 9.95 20.51 -11.91
C SER A 8 10.52 19.49 -10.94
N SER A 9 11.80 19.12 -11.07
CA SER A 9 12.44 18.10 -10.21
C SER A 9 12.20 18.37 -8.73
N ALA A 10 12.16 19.64 -8.32
CA ALA A 10 11.83 20.04 -6.94
C ALA A 10 10.43 19.58 -6.50
N VAL A 11 9.43 19.62 -7.38
CA VAL A 11 8.05 19.17 -7.09
C VAL A 11 8.01 17.65 -6.92
N LEU A 12 8.73 16.90 -7.78
CA LEU A 12 8.83 15.44 -7.66
C LEU A 12 9.45 15.02 -6.33
N TRP A 13 10.58 15.64 -5.96
CA TRP A 13 11.24 15.39 -4.67
C TRP A 13 10.35 15.76 -3.49
N SER A 14 9.62 16.87 -3.57
CA SER A 14 8.69 17.29 -2.52
C SER A 14 7.55 16.28 -2.34
N LEU A 15 6.95 15.81 -3.45
CA LEU A 15 5.91 14.78 -3.41
C LEU A 15 6.45 13.45 -2.89
N PHE A 16 7.67 13.07 -3.26
CA PHE A 16 8.33 11.86 -2.76
C PHE A 16 8.54 11.92 -1.25
N LEU A 17 9.08 13.02 -0.72
CA LEU A 17 9.29 13.21 0.72
C LEU A 17 7.97 13.23 1.48
N ALA A 18 6.94 13.91 0.95
CA ALA A 18 5.61 13.91 1.53
C ALA A 18 5.02 12.49 1.59
N LEU A 19 5.13 11.74 0.49
CA LEU A 19 4.66 10.36 0.43
C LEU A 19 5.41 9.46 1.41
N ALA A 20 6.74 9.58 1.48
CA ALA A 20 7.58 8.84 2.42
C ALA A 20 7.23 9.16 3.87
N PHE A 21 6.94 10.43 4.19
CA PHE A 21 6.49 10.83 5.52
C PHE A 21 5.10 10.26 5.85
N ILE A 22 4.14 10.37 4.92
CA ILE A 22 2.79 9.83 5.11
C ILE A 22 2.83 8.32 5.33
N TRP A 23 3.56 7.58 4.50
CA TRP A 23 3.69 6.13 4.62
C TRP A 23 4.48 5.72 5.87
N GLY A 24 5.60 6.38 6.16
CA GLY A 24 6.42 6.09 7.33
C GLY A 24 5.68 6.36 8.64
N SER A 25 4.98 7.49 8.76
CA SER A 25 4.18 7.82 9.94
C SER A 25 3.04 6.84 10.19
N SER A 26 2.54 6.18 9.14
CA SER A 26 1.48 5.18 9.27
C SER A 26 1.89 3.98 10.11
N PHE A 27 3.13 3.48 9.97
CA PHE A 27 3.64 2.36 10.78
C PHE A 27 3.85 2.80 12.24
N LEU A 28 4.26 4.05 12.46
CA LEU A 28 4.33 4.60 13.82
C LEU A 28 2.94 4.58 14.50
N PHE A 29 1.89 5.03 13.82
CA PHE A 29 0.54 5.02 14.39
C PHE A 29 0.00 3.60 14.61
N ILE A 30 0.36 2.63 13.76
CA ILE A 30 0.04 1.22 14.00
C ILE A 30 0.66 0.76 15.31
N LYS A 31 1.98 0.97 15.48
CA LYS A 31 2.70 0.58 16.69
C LYS A 31 2.11 1.23 17.93
N ILE A 32 1.80 2.53 17.89
CA ILE A 32 1.12 3.22 19.00
C ILE A 32 -0.21 2.54 19.32
N GLY A 33 -1.04 2.22 18.31
CA GLY A 33 -2.30 1.51 18.54
C GLY A 33 -2.12 0.14 19.20
N LEU A 34 -1.09 -0.61 18.79
CA LEU A 34 -0.75 -1.91 19.39
C LEU A 34 -0.26 -1.76 20.84
N ASP A 35 0.57 -0.75 21.12
CA ASP A 35 1.12 -0.47 22.45
C ASP A 35 0.03 0.00 23.44
N GLU A 36 -1.03 0.66 22.94
CA GLU A 36 -2.25 1.00 23.70
C GLU A 36 -3.18 -0.21 23.91
N GLY A 37 -2.76 -1.41 23.52
CA GLY A 37 -3.48 -2.67 23.74
C GLY A 37 -4.51 -3.03 22.67
N LEU A 38 -4.55 -2.33 21.54
CA LEU A 38 -5.40 -2.75 20.41
C LEU A 38 -4.80 -4.00 19.75
N GLY A 39 -5.65 -4.98 19.43
CA GLY A 39 -5.22 -6.15 18.66
C GLY A 39 -4.90 -5.78 17.19
N PRO A 40 -4.07 -6.57 16.49
CA PRO A 40 -3.73 -6.31 15.09
C PRO A 40 -4.94 -6.20 14.17
N LEU A 41 -5.93 -7.08 14.37
CA LEU A 41 -7.16 -7.06 13.59
C LEU A 41 -7.95 -5.77 13.83
N THR A 42 -8.03 -5.31 15.08
CA THR A 42 -8.73 -4.08 15.47
C THR A 42 -8.11 -2.86 14.80
N VAL A 43 -6.78 -2.74 14.83
CA VAL A 43 -6.05 -1.65 14.17
C VAL A 43 -6.32 -1.63 12.66
N VAL A 44 -6.25 -2.80 12.01
CA VAL A 44 -6.54 -2.92 10.58
C VAL A 44 -8.00 -2.60 10.26
N THR A 45 -8.95 -3.05 11.08
CA THR A 45 -10.37 -2.74 10.90
C THR A 45 -10.63 -1.25 10.97
N TYR A 46 -10.07 -0.53 11.95
CA TYR A 46 -10.20 0.93 12.02
C TYR A 46 -9.57 1.62 10.80
N ARG A 47 -8.34 1.23 10.45
CA ARG A 47 -7.63 1.78 9.30
C ARG A 47 -8.42 1.63 7.99
N LEU A 48 -8.88 0.41 7.72
CA LEU A 48 -9.62 0.11 6.49
C LEU A 48 -11.04 0.66 6.53
N GLY A 49 -11.67 0.72 7.70
CA GLY A 49 -12.96 1.36 7.91
C GLY A 49 -12.92 2.84 7.55
N ILE A 50 -11.96 3.59 8.11
CA ILE A 50 -11.77 5.02 7.80
C ILE A 50 -11.48 5.23 6.31
N ALA A 51 -10.55 4.45 5.74
CA ALA A 51 -10.21 4.54 4.32
C ALA A 51 -11.42 4.27 3.42
N THR A 52 -12.22 3.24 3.74
CA THR A 52 -13.42 2.88 3.00
C THR A 52 -14.47 3.96 3.10
N THR A 53 -14.76 4.48 4.30
CA THR A 53 -15.72 5.57 4.48
C THR A 53 -15.31 6.80 3.67
N PHE A 54 -14.04 7.18 3.73
CA PHE A 54 -13.53 8.34 2.99
C PHE A 54 -13.66 8.15 1.47
N LEU A 55 -13.27 6.98 0.94
CA LEU A 55 -13.42 6.65 -0.47
C LEU A 55 -14.87 6.63 -0.93
N VAL A 56 -15.77 6.08 -0.11
CA VAL A 56 -17.21 6.06 -0.41
C VAL A 56 -17.77 7.48 -0.46
N VAL A 57 -17.43 8.33 0.52
CA VAL A 57 -17.87 9.74 0.54
C VAL A 57 -17.39 10.47 -0.71
N ILE A 58 -16.11 10.35 -1.07
CA ILE A 58 -15.57 10.97 -2.30
C ILE A 58 -16.26 10.40 -3.54
N GLY A 59 -16.48 9.09 -3.60
CA GLY A 59 -17.19 8.45 -4.70
C GLY A 59 -18.60 9.00 -4.89
N LEU A 60 -19.33 9.21 -3.80
CA LEU A 60 -20.67 9.82 -3.82
C LEU A 60 -20.60 11.28 -4.29
N LEU A 61 -19.66 12.08 -3.78
CA LEU A 61 -19.49 13.49 -4.15
C LEU A 61 -19.06 13.69 -5.61
N THR A 62 -18.27 12.77 -6.16
CA THR A 62 -17.77 12.82 -7.55
C THR A 62 -18.73 12.15 -8.56
N GLY A 63 -19.83 11.56 -8.08
CA GLY A 63 -20.77 10.82 -8.94
C GLY A 63 -20.17 9.53 -9.52
N ALA A 64 -19.17 8.96 -8.84
CA ALA A 64 -18.54 7.72 -9.26
C ALA A 64 -19.57 6.59 -9.32
N ARG A 65 -19.66 5.92 -10.48
CA ARG A 65 -20.58 4.80 -10.67
C ARG A 65 -19.96 3.55 -10.05
N ILE A 66 -20.57 3.05 -8.98
CA ILE A 66 -20.20 1.76 -8.41
C ILE A 66 -20.55 0.67 -9.45
N PRO A 67 -19.58 -0.17 -9.87
CA PRO A 67 -19.86 -1.30 -10.75
C PRO A 67 -20.95 -2.19 -10.15
N ARG A 68 -21.99 -2.48 -10.92
CA ARG A 68 -23.11 -3.34 -10.49
C ARG A 68 -23.02 -4.75 -11.08
N ASP A 69 -22.03 -5.00 -11.92
CA ASP A 69 -21.85 -6.31 -12.52
C ASP A 69 -21.28 -7.29 -11.49
N ARG A 70 -21.93 -8.46 -11.37
CA ARG A 70 -21.56 -9.47 -10.38
C ARG A 70 -20.11 -9.93 -10.53
N ARG A 71 -19.58 -9.97 -11.75
CA ARG A 71 -18.22 -10.42 -12.04
C ARG A 71 -17.19 -9.46 -11.43
N THR A 72 -17.32 -8.16 -11.67
CA THR A 72 -16.42 -7.15 -11.09
C THR A 72 -16.57 -7.09 -9.58
N LEU A 73 -17.78 -7.19 -9.05
CA LEU A 73 -17.99 -7.24 -7.60
C LEU A 73 -17.31 -8.45 -6.96
N LEU A 74 -17.37 -9.63 -7.59
CA LEU A 74 -16.65 -10.82 -7.12
C LEU A 74 -15.13 -10.66 -7.20
N ILE A 75 -14.62 -10.13 -8.32
CA ILE A 75 -13.18 -9.90 -8.50
C ILE A 75 -12.66 -8.90 -7.48
N VAL A 76 -13.31 -7.74 -7.34
CA VAL A 76 -12.92 -6.70 -6.37
C VAL A 76 -13.09 -7.21 -4.94
N GLY A 77 -14.17 -7.95 -4.66
CA GLY A 77 -14.42 -8.58 -3.38
C GLY A 77 -13.37 -9.62 -2.98
N ALA A 78 -12.77 -10.32 -3.95
CA ALA A 78 -11.66 -11.24 -3.69
C ALA A 78 -10.31 -10.53 -3.61
N LEU A 79 -10.05 -9.56 -4.50
CA LEU A 79 -8.77 -8.86 -4.55
C LEU A 79 -8.55 -7.93 -3.36
N GLY A 80 -9.62 -7.34 -2.80
CA GLY A 80 -9.53 -6.47 -1.62
C GLY A 80 -8.88 -7.17 -0.42
N PRO A 81 -9.42 -8.30 0.05
CA PRO A 81 -8.80 -9.07 1.12
C PRO A 81 -7.38 -9.53 0.81
N ILE A 82 -7.13 -10.00 -0.41
CA ILE A 82 -5.83 -10.55 -0.83
C ILE A 82 -4.74 -9.45 -0.87
N ASN A 83 -5.06 -8.28 -1.41
CA ASN A 83 -4.08 -7.21 -1.62
C ASN A 83 -4.00 -6.22 -0.46
N VAL A 84 -5.03 -6.15 0.38
CA VAL A 84 -5.12 -5.14 1.43
C VAL A 84 -5.23 -5.80 2.80
N VAL A 85 -6.32 -6.54 3.07
CA VAL A 85 -6.60 -7.02 4.44
C VAL A 85 -5.52 -7.96 4.93
N ILE A 86 -5.22 -9.03 4.18
CA ILE A 86 -4.23 -10.03 4.55
C ILE A 86 -2.85 -9.41 4.77
N PRO A 87 -2.26 -8.66 3.83
CA PRO A 87 -0.93 -8.08 4.04
C PRO A 87 -0.92 -7.09 5.20
N PHE A 88 -1.93 -6.23 5.36
CA PHE A 88 -1.95 -5.30 6.50
C PHE A 88 -2.10 -6.00 7.85
N VAL A 89 -2.87 -7.09 7.95
CA VAL A 89 -2.96 -7.90 9.18
C VAL A 89 -1.61 -8.54 9.49
N LEU A 90 -0.93 -9.11 8.47
CA LEU A 90 0.39 -9.72 8.65
C LEU A 90 1.44 -8.70 9.09
N ILE A 91 1.47 -7.53 8.46
CA ILE A 91 2.41 -6.45 8.82
C ILE A 91 2.13 -5.95 10.24
N THR A 92 0.86 -5.65 10.55
CA THR A 92 0.46 -5.18 11.88
C THR A 92 0.75 -6.23 12.96
N GLY A 93 0.56 -7.52 12.65
CA GLY A 93 0.94 -8.62 13.54
C GLY A 93 2.46 -8.70 13.73
N ALA A 94 3.25 -8.52 12.67
CA ALA A 94 4.70 -8.47 12.77
C ALA A 94 5.17 -7.31 13.65
N GLU A 95 4.53 -6.14 13.55
CA GLU A 95 4.80 -4.96 14.38
C GLU A 95 4.59 -5.18 15.88
N GLN A 96 3.94 -6.26 16.32
CA GLN A 96 3.93 -6.62 17.74
C GLN A 96 5.33 -7.05 18.23
N TYR A 97 6.14 -7.62 17.33
CA TYR A 97 7.46 -8.18 17.63
C TYR A 97 8.62 -7.30 17.14
N ILE A 98 8.36 -6.41 16.17
CA ILE A 98 9.37 -5.50 15.60
C ILE A 98 9.06 -4.03 15.89
N SER A 99 10.04 -3.16 15.66
CA SER A 99 9.83 -1.72 15.72
C SER A 99 9.14 -1.21 14.45
N SER A 100 8.40 -0.10 14.57
CA SER A 100 7.77 0.59 13.43
C SER A 100 8.80 1.05 12.38
N ALA A 101 9.99 1.45 12.82
CA ALA A 101 11.10 1.79 11.93
C ALA A 101 11.57 0.58 11.10
N LEU A 102 11.70 -0.60 11.72
CA LEU A 102 12.07 -1.81 11.01
C LEU A 102 10.96 -2.25 10.05
N ALA A 103 9.69 -2.17 10.46
CA ALA A 103 8.55 -2.45 9.60
C ALA A 103 8.53 -1.55 8.35
N ALA A 104 8.77 -0.24 8.52
CA ALA A 104 8.83 0.71 7.41
C ALA A 104 9.99 0.41 6.45
N ILE A 105 11.18 0.07 6.97
CA ILE A 105 12.33 -0.32 6.15
C ILE A 105 12.01 -1.59 5.35
N LEU A 106 11.48 -2.62 5.99
CA LEU A 106 11.11 -3.88 5.33
C LEU A 106 10.03 -3.67 4.25
N ASN A 107 9.06 -2.79 4.50
CA ASN A 107 8.06 -2.43 3.50
C ASN A 107 8.69 -1.70 2.30
N GLY A 108 9.71 -0.87 2.53
CA GLY A 108 10.50 -0.23 1.47
C GLY A 108 11.27 -1.21 0.58
N LEU A 109 11.49 -2.45 1.03
CA LEU A 109 12.12 -3.52 0.24
C LEU A 109 11.16 -4.25 -0.69
N VAL A 110 9.85 -3.97 -0.64
CA VAL A 110 8.85 -4.62 -1.50
C VAL A 110 9.25 -4.58 -2.99
N PRO A 111 9.69 -3.45 -3.57
CA PRO A 111 10.12 -3.41 -4.98
C PRO A 111 11.30 -4.35 -5.27
N LEU A 112 12.24 -4.48 -4.33
CA LEU A 112 13.37 -5.40 -4.47
C LEU A 112 12.88 -6.85 -4.53
N PHE A 113 11.99 -7.26 -3.62
CA PHE A 113 11.37 -8.57 -3.66
C PHE A 113 10.53 -8.76 -4.93
N THR A 114 9.83 -7.73 -5.40
CA THR A 114 9.09 -7.78 -6.66
C THR A 114 10.02 -8.09 -7.84
N ILE A 115 11.19 -7.45 -7.93
CA ILE A 115 12.17 -7.71 -9.00
C ILE A 115 12.66 -9.17 -8.92
N VAL A 116 13.00 -9.65 -7.72
CA VAL A 116 13.50 -11.03 -7.52
C VAL A 116 12.43 -12.07 -7.85
N ILE A 117 11.19 -11.86 -7.41
CA ILE A 117 10.08 -12.77 -7.70
C ILE A 117 9.74 -12.73 -9.18
N ALA A 118 9.73 -11.54 -9.81
CA ALA A 118 9.51 -11.41 -11.25
C ALA A 118 10.59 -12.15 -12.04
N ALA A 119 11.87 -12.07 -11.63
CA ALA A 119 12.96 -12.85 -12.21
C ALA A 119 12.72 -14.35 -12.21
N ALA A 120 12.21 -14.85 -11.09
CA ALA A 120 12.02 -16.28 -10.87
C ALA A 120 10.74 -16.81 -11.54
N ALA A 121 9.68 -16.00 -11.55
CA ALA A 121 8.34 -16.42 -11.97
C ALA A 121 7.99 -16.03 -13.42
N LEU A 122 8.53 -14.93 -13.94
CA LEU A 122 8.31 -14.48 -15.31
C LEU A 122 9.57 -14.80 -16.14
N ARG A 123 9.52 -15.91 -16.89
CA ARG A 123 10.64 -16.37 -17.74
C ARG A 123 10.87 -15.54 -19.01
N ASP A 124 9.99 -14.59 -19.34
CA ASP A 124 9.97 -13.92 -20.65
C ASP A 124 10.36 -12.42 -20.64
N GLU A 125 10.67 -11.82 -19.48
CA GLU A 125 11.26 -10.47 -19.42
C GLU A 125 12.75 -10.53 -19.06
N PRO A 126 13.68 -10.23 -19.99
CA PRO A 126 15.10 -10.15 -19.64
C PRO A 126 15.29 -9.00 -18.65
N ILE A 127 15.69 -9.33 -17.42
CA ILE A 127 16.04 -8.35 -16.40
C ILE A 127 17.25 -7.58 -16.90
N THR A 128 17.00 -6.37 -17.40
CA THR A 128 18.06 -5.47 -17.82
C THR A 128 18.84 -5.05 -16.58
N VAL A 129 20.18 -5.14 -16.61
CA VAL A 129 21.08 -4.83 -15.48
C VAL A 129 20.80 -3.45 -14.87
N ASN A 130 20.30 -2.49 -15.66
CA ASN A 130 19.87 -1.18 -15.18
C ASN A 130 18.74 -1.26 -14.13
N ARG A 131 17.77 -2.20 -14.24
CA ARG A 131 16.71 -2.38 -13.22
C ARG A 131 17.24 -2.99 -11.90
N LEU A 132 18.42 -3.60 -11.92
CA LEU A 132 19.08 -4.23 -10.76
C LEU A 132 19.96 -3.23 -9.99
N VAL A 133 20.49 -2.22 -10.67
CA VAL A 133 21.43 -1.24 -10.10
C VAL A 133 20.77 0.14 -9.84
N GLY A 134 19.68 0.46 -10.56
CA GLY A 134 18.93 1.71 -10.42
C GLY A 134 18.39 2.22 -11.75
#